data_AF-A0A9D7RBC5-F1
#
_entry.id   AF-A0A9D7RBC5-F1
#
_cell.length_a   1.000
_cell.length_b   1.000
_cell.length_c   1.000
_cell.angle_alpha   90.00
_cell.angle_beta   90.00
_cell.angle_gamma   90.00
#
_symmetry.space_group_name_H-M   'P 1'
#
loop_
_entity.id
_entity.type
_entity.pdbx_description
1 polymer ?
#
loop_
_entity_poly.entity_id
_entity_poly.type
_entity_poly.pdbx_seq_one_letter_code
_entity_poly.pdbx_strand_id
1 'polypeptide(L)'
;MERNPKPSLLELPELLELRAAGALVLDVRSPSEYARGHIPGAVNLPALDDAERAEVGTLWTRVDPARALARAEELGRAKLDLLLEQASALRRGREEHPLLVHCWRGGMRSARVAEVLAAHALPSARLRGGYKVFRPWVLGRFDEPRALRVVCGPTGSGKTAYLRERARAGEAVLDLEALAHHKGSAFGHLGEPPQPTQEQFENELALAWDASDPERELWIEDESRNIGKLLLPARLYAQMQASLVHVLEVPRAERVAQLVATYGDADREALAACFQRIEKRCGRERTQRALEHLARGELAAAVEIVLDYYDKTYAHSTAQKRCQAPFLCGGERSAAERDRDAD
;
A
#
# COMPACT_ATOMS: atom_id res chain seq x y z
N MET A 1 6.01 40.75 23.40
CA MET A 1 6.43 39.52 22.71
C MET A 1 5.52 38.41 23.19
N GLU A 2 4.51 38.05 22.40
CA GLU A 2 3.78 36.80 22.64
C GLU A 2 4.80 35.65 22.68
N ARG A 3 4.77 34.86 23.75
CA ARG A 3 5.60 33.66 23.84
C ARG A 3 5.22 32.78 22.67
N ASN A 4 6.18 32.52 21.81
CA ASN A 4 5.97 31.61 20.70
C ASN A 4 5.48 30.26 21.27
N PRO A 5 4.31 29.76 20.84
CA PRO A 5 3.69 28.62 21.49
C PRO A 5 4.60 27.39 21.36
N LYS A 6 4.82 26.68 22.47
CA LYS A 6 5.54 25.41 22.44
C LYS A 6 4.77 24.43 21.53
N PRO A 7 5.47 23.65 20.68
CA PRO A 7 4.79 22.66 19.86
C PRO A 7 4.00 21.67 20.72
N SER A 8 2.73 21.46 20.37
CA SER A 8 1.85 20.48 21.04
C SER A 8 2.40 19.07 20.87
N LEU A 9 2.08 18.18 21.80
CA LEU A 9 2.46 16.78 21.76
C LEU A 9 1.19 15.94 21.64
N LEU A 10 1.09 15.20 20.54
CA LEU A 10 -0.07 14.42 20.14
C LEU A 10 0.16 12.94 20.42
N GLU A 11 -0.89 12.25 20.85
CA GLU A 11 -0.97 10.80 20.75
C GLU A 11 -1.22 10.37 19.30
N LEU A 12 -1.01 9.08 19.01
CA LEU A 12 -1.15 8.57 17.65
C LEU A 12 -2.56 8.81 17.05
N PRO A 13 -3.68 8.54 17.76
CA PRO A 13 -5.02 8.78 17.21
C PRO A 13 -5.24 10.24 16.79
N GLU A 14 -4.86 11.20 17.65
CA GLU A 14 -4.97 12.64 17.36
C GLU A 14 -4.17 13.05 16.11
N LEU A 15 -2.97 12.48 15.95
CA LEU A 15 -2.17 12.71 14.74
C LEU A 15 -2.85 12.14 13.49
N LEU A 16 -3.42 10.93 13.58
CA LEU A 16 -4.08 10.31 12.44
C LEU A 16 -5.37 11.05 12.04
N GLU A 17 -6.12 11.57 13.01
CA GLU A 17 -7.30 12.42 12.79
C GLU A 17 -6.91 13.73 12.09
N LEU A 18 -5.91 14.46 12.60
CA LEU A 18 -5.44 15.69 11.96
C LEU A 18 -4.90 15.43 10.55
N ARG A 19 -4.17 14.32 10.34
CA ARG A 19 -3.72 13.88 9.01
C ARG A 19 -4.90 13.67 8.07
N ALA A 20 -5.93 12.93 8.52
CA ALA A 20 -7.14 12.69 7.74
C ALA A 20 -7.91 13.99 7.42
N ALA A 21 -7.86 14.97 8.32
CA ALA A 21 -8.44 16.29 8.13
C ALA A 21 -7.65 17.20 7.16
N GLY A 22 -6.45 16.77 6.70
CA GLY A 22 -5.65 17.51 5.72
C GLY A 22 -4.32 18.07 6.23
N ALA A 23 -4.00 17.87 7.51
CA ALA A 23 -2.71 18.29 8.07
C ALA A 23 -1.54 17.49 7.48
N LEU A 24 -0.43 18.17 7.21
CA LEU A 24 0.75 17.54 6.63
C LEU A 24 1.63 16.90 7.71
N VAL A 25 1.99 15.63 7.50
CA VAL A 25 2.95 14.91 8.35
C VAL A 25 4.36 15.08 7.79
N LEU A 26 5.27 15.57 8.62
CA LEU A 26 6.70 15.71 8.32
C LEU A 26 7.49 14.61 9.04
N ASP A 27 8.10 13.73 8.27
CA ASP A 27 9.04 12.74 8.77
C ASP A 27 10.45 13.32 8.74
N VAL A 28 11.01 13.63 9.91
CA VAL A 28 12.35 14.23 10.03
C VAL A 28 13.46 13.20 10.25
N ARG A 29 13.16 11.91 10.03
CA ARG A 29 14.19 10.85 9.94
C ARG A 29 15.01 11.02 8.67
N SER A 30 16.13 10.29 8.59
CA SER A 30 16.97 10.32 7.39
C SER A 30 16.24 9.70 6.18
N PRO A 31 16.67 10.00 4.94
CA PRO A 31 16.05 9.48 3.74
C PRO A 31 15.94 7.96 3.70
N SER A 32 16.98 7.22 4.13
CA SER A 32 16.92 5.75 4.19
C SER A 32 15.94 5.21 5.24
N GLU A 33 15.82 5.87 6.40
CA GLU A 33 14.83 5.52 7.43
C GLU A 33 13.40 5.71 6.89
N TYR A 34 13.15 6.77 6.11
CA TYR A 34 11.86 7.07 5.47
C TYR A 34 11.54 6.11 4.32
N ALA A 35 12.50 5.85 3.43
CA ALA A 35 12.35 4.97 2.27
C ALA A 35 12.04 3.51 2.67
N ARG A 36 12.53 3.09 3.84
CA ARG A 36 12.18 1.78 4.41
C ARG A 36 10.70 1.67 4.76
N GLY A 37 10.08 2.74 5.23
CA GLY A 37 8.68 2.80 5.62
C GLY A 37 8.40 4.06 6.43
N HIS A 38 7.26 4.70 6.19
CA HIS A 38 6.84 5.96 6.80
C HIS A 38 5.32 6.00 7.00
N ILE A 39 4.82 6.95 7.78
CA ILE A 39 3.36 7.14 7.92
C ILE A 39 2.83 7.54 6.53
N PRO A 40 1.86 6.82 5.93
CA PRO A 40 1.42 7.13 4.58
C PRO A 40 0.88 8.56 4.45
N GLY A 41 1.30 9.24 3.38
CA GLY A 41 1.06 10.66 3.16
C GLY A 41 2.04 11.60 3.88
N ALA A 42 2.98 11.09 4.67
CA ALA A 42 4.07 11.91 5.21
C ALA A 42 5.03 12.35 4.10
N VAL A 43 5.68 13.49 4.32
CA VAL A 43 6.76 14.00 3.48
C VAL A 43 8.06 13.98 4.27
N ASN A 44 9.14 13.49 3.65
CA ASN A 44 10.45 13.49 4.30
C ASN A 44 11.05 14.90 4.28
N LEU A 45 11.31 15.46 5.47
CA LEU A 45 12.03 16.70 5.67
C LEU A 45 13.17 16.43 6.68
N PRO A 46 14.26 15.78 6.23
CA PRO A 46 15.22 15.16 7.13
C PRO A 46 15.95 16.21 7.99
N ALA A 47 15.94 16.02 9.31
CA ALA A 47 16.78 16.82 10.21
C ALA A 47 18.28 16.54 9.95
N LEU A 48 18.58 15.29 9.62
CA LEU A 48 19.91 14.79 9.25
C LEU A 48 19.75 13.88 8.02
N ASP A 49 20.63 14.01 7.04
CA ASP A 49 20.77 13.05 5.95
C ASP A 49 21.33 11.70 6.46
N ASP A 50 21.50 10.72 5.58
CA ASP A 50 21.96 9.38 5.98
C ASP A 50 23.40 9.37 6.55
N ALA A 51 24.29 10.17 5.99
CA ALA A 51 25.69 10.25 6.41
C ALA A 51 25.81 10.97 7.77
N GLU A 52 25.16 12.12 7.89
CA GLU A 52 25.04 12.89 9.12
C GLU A 52 24.36 12.09 10.24
N ARG A 53 23.29 11.34 9.89
CA ARG A 53 22.59 10.46 10.83
C ARG A 53 23.50 9.35 11.35
N ALA A 54 24.34 8.78 10.49
CA ALA A 54 25.33 7.77 10.87
C ALA A 54 26.44 8.36 11.75
N GLU A 55 26.96 9.54 11.39
CA GLU A 55 27.97 10.28 12.15
C GLU A 55 27.46 10.60 13.58
N VAL A 56 26.34 11.33 13.68
CA VAL A 56 25.74 11.74 14.96
C VAL A 56 25.34 10.51 15.79
N GLY A 57 24.83 9.46 15.16
CA GLY A 57 24.50 8.20 15.83
C GLY A 57 25.72 7.50 16.43
N THR A 58 26.85 7.56 15.72
CA THR A 58 28.13 6.99 16.18
C THR A 58 28.68 7.79 17.36
N LEU A 59 28.68 9.12 17.28
CA LEU A 59 29.08 9.98 18.40
C LEU A 59 28.22 9.72 19.63
N TRP A 60 26.90 9.61 19.45
CA TRP A 60 25.95 9.40 20.55
C TRP A 60 26.17 8.08 21.28
N THR A 61 26.49 7.02 20.53
CA THR A 61 26.58 5.66 21.09
C THR A 61 27.99 5.26 21.50
N ARG A 62 29.03 5.77 20.82
CA ARG A 62 30.42 5.32 20.99
C ARG A 62 31.34 6.35 21.63
N VAL A 63 30.97 7.63 21.66
CA VAL A 63 31.86 8.70 22.14
C VAL A 63 31.25 9.38 23.36
N ASP A 64 30.29 10.27 23.15
CA ASP A 64 29.66 11.06 24.20
C ASP A 64 28.38 11.77 23.67
N PRO A 65 27.25 11.74 24.40
CA PRO A 65 26.01 12.41 24.00
C PRO A 65 26.12 13.93 23.82
N ALA A 66 26.96 14.64 24.60
CA ALA A 66 27.08 16.09 24.48
C ALA A 66 27.79 16.48 23.17
N ARG A 67 28.82 15.74 22.76
CA ARG A 67 29.46 15.92 21.44
C ARG A 67 28.51 15.63 20.29
N ALA A 68 27.72 14.57 20.39
CA ALA A 68 26.72 14.23 19.39
C ALA A 68 25.65 15.33 19.24
N LEU A 69 25.21 15.92 20.36
CA LEU A 69 24.30 17.06 20.36
C LEU A 69 24.92 18.28 19.69
N ALA A 70 26.14 18.66 20.09
CA ALA A 70 26.84 19.82 19.51
C ALA A 70 26.99 19.67 17.98
N ARG A 71 27.36 18.47 17.52
CA ARG A 71 27.47 18.17 16.08
C ARG A 71 26.13 18.25 15.37
N ALA A 72 25.06 17.70 15.96
CA ALA A 72 23.73 17.78 15.36
C ALA A 72 23.20 19.22 15.28
N GLU A 73 23.51 20.09 16.26
CA GLU A 73 23.13 21.50 16.24
C GLU A 73 23.90 22.30 15.20
N GLU A 74 25.19 22.00 15.00
CA GLU A 74 26.01 22.58 13.92
C GLU A 74 25.39 22.25 12.54
N LEU A 75 25.14 20.96 12.29
CA LEU A 75 24.55 20.47 11.04
C LEU A 75 23.14 21.02 10.82
N GLY A 76 22.32 21.07 11.87
CA GLY A 76 20.97 21.64 11.81
C GLY A 76 20.98 23.12 11.47
N ARG A 77 21.91 23.90 12.05
CA ARG A 77 22.06 25.34 11.77
C ARG A 77 22.44 25.59 10.32
N ALA A 78 23.36 24.79 9.77
CA ALA A 78 23.80 24.92 8.39
C ALA A 78 22.66 24.72 7.37
N LYS A 79 21.58 24.03 7.76
CA LYS A 79 20.43 23.70 6.89
C LYS A 79 19.14 24.43 7.29
N LEU A 80 19.21 25.37 8.23
CA LEU A 80 18.04 26.00 8.82
C LEU A 80 17.17 26.71 7.76
N ASP A 81 17.79 27.55 6.93
CA ASP A 81 17.06 28.35 5.93
C ASP A 81 16.34 27.44 4.92
N LEU A 82 17.04 26.42 4.43
CA LEU A 82 16.48 25.43 3.51
C LEU A 82 15.30 24.67 4.14
N LEU A 83 15.43 24.26 5.40
CA LEU A 83 14.36 23.56 6.12
C LEU A 83 13.11 24.44 6.25
N LEU A 84 13.28 25.72 6.58
CA LEU A 84 12.18 26.67 6.72
C LEU A 84 11.51 26.98 5.37
N GLU A 85 12.29 27.15 4.31
CA GLU A 85 11.78 27.36 2.95
C GLU A 85 10.93 26.17 2.51
N GLN A 86 11.47 24.95 2.65
CA GLN A 86 10.78 23.72 2.28
C GLN A 86 9.50 23.50 3.11
N ALA A 87 9.57 23.68 4.43
CA ALA A 87 8.40 23.54 5.30
C ALA A 87 7.31 24.57 4.96
N SER A 88 7.69 25.82 4.68
CA SER A 88 6.76 26.86 4.28
C SER A 88 6.10 26.54 2.94
N ALA A 89 6.88 26.09 1.95
CA ALA A 89 6.37 25.69 0.65
C ALA A 89 5.40 24.50 0.75
N LEU A 90 5.74 23.50 1.55
CA LEU A 90 4.91 22.31 1.78
C LEU A 90 3.60 22.62 2.51
N ARG A 91 3.58 23.66 3.36
CA ARG A 91 2.38 24.07 4.09
C ARG A 91 1.41 24.91 3.26
N ARG A 92 1.82 25.47 2.12
CA ARG A 92 0.95 26.32 1.30
C ARG A 92 -0.36 25.61 0.94
N GLY A 93 -1.48 26.29 1.17
CA GLY A 93 -2.83 25.75 0.97
C GLY A 93 -3.31 24.81 2.09
N ARG A 94 -2.64 24.81 3.25
CA ARG A 94 -2.95 24.05 4.47
C ARG A 94 -2.68 24.89 5.72
N GLU A 95 -2.82 26.21 5.62
CA GLU A 95 -2.45 27.18 6.65
C GLU A 95 -3.27 27.00 7.95
N GLU A 96 -4.49 26.49 7.84
CA GLU A 96 -5.39 26.15 8.95
C GLU A 96 -4.88 24.98 9.79
N HIS A 97 -3.99 24.14 9.24
CA HIS A 97 -3.44 22.98 9.94
C HIS A 97 -2.01 23.22 10.45
N PRO A 98 -1.65 22.60 11.60
CA PRO A 98 -0.27 22.53 12.05
C PRO A 98 0.52 21.51 11.21
N LEU A 99 1.84 21.71 11.10
CA LEU A 99 2.77 20.70 10.60
C LEU A 99 2.96 19.61 11.66
N LEU A 100 2.67 18.35 11.32
CA LEU A 100 2.74 17.22 12.24
C LEU A 100 4.11 16.55 12.14
N VAL A 101 5.00 16.81 13.08
CA VAL A 101 6.41 16.41 13.01
C VAL A 101 6.66 15.13 13.80
N HIS A 102 7.31 14.15 13.18
CA HIS A 102 7.78 12.97 13.90
C HIS A 102 9.20 12.57 13.50
N CYS A 103 9.84 11.82 14.40
CA CYS A 103 11.07 11.09 14.10
C CYS A 103 10.88 9.63 14.51
N TRP A 104 11.96 8.85 14.69
CA TRP A 104 11.84 7.46 15.12
C TRP A 104 11.13 7.29 16.48
N ARG A 105 11.53 8.04 17.51
CA ARG A 105 11.03 7.88 18.90
C ARG A 105 10.29 9.10 19.48
N GLY A 106 10.03 10.12 18.65
CA GLY A 106 9.44 11.38 19.13
C GLY A 106 10.37 12.17 20.07
N GLY A 107 11.68 11.92 19.98
CA GLY A 107 12.71 12.54 20.84
C GLY A 107 13.25 13.85 20.26
N MET A 108 14.54 14.09 20.48
CA MET A 108 15.18 15.40 20.23
C MET A 108 15.13 15.84 18.76
N ARG A 109 15.26 14.92 17.80
CA ARG A 109 15.19 15.27 16.36
C ARG A 109 13.90 15.99 15.99
N SER A 110 12.75 15.41 16.32
CA SER A 110 11.45 16.05 16.04
C SER A 110 11.16 17.20 16.99
N ALA A 111 11.66 17.18 18.23
CA ALA A 111 11.55 18.31 19.14
C ALA A 111 12.20 19.59 18.57
N ARG A 112 13.47 19.51 18.16
CA ARG A 112 14.22 20.64 17.62
C ARG A 112 13.60 21.20 16.34
N VAL A 113 13.22 20.33 15.40
CA VAL A 113 12.56 20.78 14.18
C VAL A 113 11.24 21.48 14.48
N ALA A 114 10.38 20.91 15.33
CA ALA A 114 9.11 21.55 15.68
C ALA A 114 9.30 22.89 16.41
N GLU A 115 10.26 22.99 17.32
CA GLU A 115 10.62 24.25 18.01
C GLU A 115 11.03 25.33 17.01
N VAL A 116 11.90 24.99 16.05
CA VAL A 116 12.34 25.88 14.98
C VAL A 116 11.19 26.32 14.10
N LEU A 117 10.35 25.39 13.64
CA LEU A 117 9.18 25.70 12.82
C LEU A 117 8.24 26.65 13.55
N ALA A 118 7.89 26.32 14.79
CA ALA A 118 7.03 27.17 15.60
C ALA A 118 7.63 28.57 15.73
N ALA A 119 8.94 28.70 15.99
CA ALA A 119 9.63 29.99 16.17
C ALA A 119 9.59 30.90 14.93
N HIS A 120 9.33 30.32 13.76
CA HIS A 120 9.25 31.03 12.48
C HIS A 120 7.81 31.07 11.95
N ALA A 121 6.82 31.14 12.83
CA ALA A 121 5.39 31.24 12.50
C ALA A 121 4.84 30.06 11.67
N LEU A 122 5.45 28.88 11.81
CA LEU A 122 4.93 27.61 11.29
C LEU A 122 4.43 26.75 12.46
N PRO A 123 3.16 26.92 12.90
CA PRO A 123 2.52 26.03 13.85
C PRO A 123 2.83 24.57 13.59
N SER A 124 3.29 23.88 14.63
CA SER A 124 3.66 22.48 14.55
C SER A 124 3.26 21.73 15.81
N ALA A 125 3.00 20.44 15.63
CA ALA A 125 2.73 19.49 16.70
C ALA A 125 3.59 18.24 16.48
N ARG A 126 3.82 17.45 17.53
CA ARG A 126 4.71 16.29 17.47
C ARG A 126 4.00 14.99 17.82
N LEU A 127 4.37 13.90 17.16
CA LEU A 127 3.95 12.57 17.57
C LEU A 127 4.71 12.11 18.82
N ARG A 128 4.00 11.87 19.93
CA ARG A 128 4.57 11.20 21.10
C ARG A 128 5.01 9.80 20.71
N GLY A 129 6.24 9.44 21.10
CA GLY A 129 6.81 8.12 20.78
C GLY A 129 7.21 7.92 19.31
N GLY A 130 6.89 8.85 18.41
CA GLY A 130 7.31 8.87 17.01
C GLY A 130 6.83 7.69 16.18
N TYR A 131 7.49 7.44 15.06
CA TYR A 131 7.17 6.32 14.17
C TYR A 131 7.21 4.95 14.87
N LYS A 132 7.99 4.81 15.95
CA LYS A 132 8.04 3.60 16.77
C LYS A 132 6.69 3.22 17.37
N VAL A 133 5.81 4.17 17.71
CA VAL A 133 4.46 3.84 18.24
C VAL A 133 3.47 3.52 17.13
N PHE A 134 3.69 4.06 15.93
CA PHE A 134 2.88 3.75 14.74
C PHE A 134 3.04 2.28 14.31
N ARG A 135 4.25 1.73 14.39
CA ARG A 135 4.52 0.36 13.91
C ARG A 135 3.74 -0.74 14.65
N PRO A 136 3.70 -0.80 16.00
CA PRO A 136 2.85 -1.75 16.71
C PRO A 136 1.36 -1.54 16.43
N TRP A 137 0.91 -0.29 16.28
CA TRP A 137 -0.48 0.02 15.92
C TRP A 137 -0.85 -0.57 14.56
N VAL A 138 0.01 -0.39 13.54
CA VAL A 138 -0.15 -0.98 12.20
C VAL A 138 -0.29 -2.49 12.26
N LEU A 139 0.62 -3.16 12.98
CA LEU A 139 0.64 -4.63 13.05
C LEU A 139 -0.53 -5.21 13.85
N GLY A 140 -1.01 -4.49 14.87
CA GLY A 140 -2.15 -4.88 15.68
C GLY A 140 -3.51 -4.64 15.01
N ARG A 141 -3.58 -3.81 13.96
CA ARG A 141 -4.87 -3.42 13.35
C ARG A 141 -5.67 -4.62 12.83
N PHE A 142 -4.98 -5.67 12.38
CA PHE A 142 -5.59 -6.87 11.80
C PHE A 142 -6.03 -7.91 12.84
N ASP A 143 -5.79 -7.68 14.14
CA ASP A 143 -6.32 -8.54 15.20
C ASP A 143 -7.84 -8.32 15.42
N GLU A 144 -8.35 -7.15 15.01
CA GLU A 144 -9.79 -6.87 15.03
C GLU A 144 -10.48 -7.56 13.84
N PRO A 145 -11.50 -8.41 14.08
CA PRO A 145 -12.21 -9.09 13.01
C PRO A 145 -13.08 -8.12 12.21
N ARG A 146 -13.21 -8.37 10.90
CA ARG A 146 -14.15 -7.66 10.02
C ARG A 146 -15.00 -8.61 9.19
N ALA A 147 -16.18 -8.13 8.82
CA ALA A 147 -17.04 -8.79 7.85
C ALA A 147 -16.47 -8.63 6.44
N LEU A 148 -15.52 -9.49 6.06
CA LEU A 148 -14.93 -9.44 4.71
C LEU A 148 -15.80 -10.16 3.68
N ARG A 149 -15.94 -9.54 2.50
CA ARG A 149 -16.46 -10.16 1.27
C ARG A 149 -15.31 -10.36 0.28
N VAL A 150 -14.86 -11.59 0.14
CA VAL A 150 -13.68 -11.90 -0.67
C VAL A 150 -14.08 -12.13 -2.12
N VAL A 151 -13.50 -11.36 -3.06
CA VAL A 151 -13.78 -11.50 -4.50
C VAL A 151 -12.73 -12.42 -5.13
N CYS A 152 -13.21 -13.54 -5.64
CA CYS A 152 -12.44 -14.56 -6.31
C CYS A 152 -12.81 -14.63 -7.79
N GLY A 153 -11.90 -15.06 -8.63
CA GLY A 153 -12.16 -15.25 -10.05
C GLY A 153 -10.89 -15.67 -10.79
N PRO A 154 -11.02 -16.41 -11.90
CA PRO A 154 -9.88 -16.89 -12.67
C PRO A 154 -9.06 -15.71 -13.24
N THR A 155 -7.85 -15.97 -13.72
CA THR A 155 -7.01 -14.93 -14.34
C THR A 155 -7.76 -14.27 -15.51
N GLY A 156 -7.75 -12.94 -15.55
CA GLY A 156 -8.49 -12.15 -16.54
C GLY A 156 -9.99 -11.98 -16.25
N SER A 157 -10.48 -12.28 -15.05
CA SER A 157 -11.90 -12.10 -14.67
C SER A 157 -12.31 -10.66 -14.28
N GLY A 158 -11.39 -9.70 -14.31
CA GLY A 158 -11.74 -8.31 -14.00
C GLY A 158 -12.02 -8.00 -12.53
N LYS A 159 -11.48 -8.77 -11.56
CA LYS A 159 -11.65 -8.54 -10.11
C LYS A 159 -11.43 -7.08 -9.70
N THR A 160 -10.35 -6.46 -10.15
CA THR A 160 -10.01 -5.06 -9.86
C THR A 160 -11.09 -4.11 -10.42
N ALA A 161 -11.61 -4.38 -11.61
CA ALA A 161 -12.68 -3.56 -12.21
C ALA A 161 -13.99 -3.69 -11.41
N TYR A 162 -14.33 -4.91 -11.01
CA TYR A 162 -15.49 -5.17 -10.15
C TYR A 162 -15.37 -4.46 -8.80
N LEU A 163 -14.22 -4.53 -8.13
CA LEU A 163 -14.00 -3.83 -6.86
C LEU A 163 -14.12 -2.31 -7.02
N ARG A 164 -13.63 -1.74 -8.12
CA ARG A 164 -13.81 -0.30 -8.41
C ARG A 164 -15.28 0.08 -8.61
N GLU A 165 -16.08 -0.78 -9.23
CA GLU A 165 -17.53 -0.56 -9.35
C GLU A 165 -18.22 -0.57 -7.98
N ARG A 166 -17.84 -1.49 -7.09
CA ARG A 166 -18.32 -1.52 -5.70
C ARG A 166 -17.95 -0.25 -4.93
N ALA A 167 -16.71 0.22 -5.06
CA ALA A 167 -16.28 1.48 -4.46
C ALA A 167 -17.10 2.67 -4.99
N ARG A 168 -17.37 2.72 -6.31
CA ARG A 168 -18.23 3.76 -6.93
C ARG A 168 -19.67 3.71 -6.44
N ALA A 169 -20.17 2.53 -6.08
CA ALA A 169 -21.48 2.34 -5.46
C ALA A 169 -21.51 2.71 -3.96
N GLY A 170 -20.39 3.18 -3.39
CA GLY A 170 -20.29 3.59 -1.99
C GLY A 170 -20.05 2.44 -1.02
N GLU A 171 -19.68 1.26 -1.51
CA GLU A 171 -19.28 0.11 -0.71
C GLU A 171 -17.81 0.24 -0.28
N ALA A 172 -17.46 -0.32 0.89
CA ALA A 172 -16.07 -0.29 1.37
C ALA A 172 -15.23 -1.33 0.63
N VAL A 173 -14.06 -0.92 0.14
CA VAL A 173 -13.16 -1.74 -0.66
C VAL A 173 -11.73 -1.58 -0.16
N LEU A 174 -11.03 -2.70 -0.02
CA LEU A 174 -9.60 -2.78 0.22
C LEU A 174 -8.94 -3.43 -1.00
N ASP A 175 -8.36 -2.60 -1.87
CA ASP A 175 -7.68 -3.03 -3.11
C ASP A 175 -6.22 -3.40 -2.80
N LEU A 176 -5.99 -4.69 -2.55
CA LEU A 176 -4.67 -5.24 -2.21
C LEU A 176 -3.71 -5.16 -3.38
N GLU A 177 -4.17 -5.33 -4.62
CA GLU A 177 -3.32 -5.27 -5.81
C GLU A 177 -2.75 -3.86 -6.01
N ALA A 178 -3.59 -2.83 -5.83
CA ALA A 178 -3.19 -1.44 -5.88
C ALA A 178 -2.19 -1.09 -4.77
N LEU A 179 -2.46 -1.49 -3.52
CA LEU A 179 -1.52 -1.28 -2.40
C LEU A 179 -0.19 -2.01 -2.59
N ALA A 180 -0.21 -3.16 -3.28
CA ALA A 180 0.97 -3.96 -3.56
C ALA A 180 1.74 -3.52 -4.81
N HIS A 181 1.19 -2.61 -5.62
CA HIS A 181 1.61 -2.34 -7.01
C HIS A 181 1.81 -3.63 -7.82
N HIS A 182 0.82 -4.54 -7.76
CA HIS A 182 0.95 -5.86 -8.36
C HIS A 182 -0.39 -6.58 -8.60
N LYS A 183 -0.65 -6.99 -9.86
CA LYS A 183 -1.90 -7.64 -10.31
C LYS A 183 -1.99 -9.16 -10.04
N GLY A 184 -1.62 -9.60 -8.83
CA GLY A 184 -1.86 -10.99 -8.37
C GLY A 184 -1.30 -12.17 -9.18
N SER A 185 -0.41 -11.95 -10.16
CA SER A 185 0.06 -13.01 -11.09
C SER A 185 1.56 -12.93 -11.41
N ALA A 186 2.09 -13.92 -12.13
CA ALA A 186 3.50 -13.89 -12.56
C ALA A 186 3.81 -12.69 -13.48
N PHE A 187 2.77 -12.15 -14.12
CA PHE A 187 2.81 -10.97 -14.99
C PHE A 187 2.47 -9.68 -14.22
N GLY A 188 2.09 -9.78 -12.93
CA GLY A 188 1.42 -8.71 -12.21
C GLY A 188 2.23 -7.44 -11.95
N HIS A 189 3.55 -7.49 -12.09
CA HIS A 189 4.45 -6.33 -12.02
C HIS A 189 4.52 -5.53 -13.32
N LEU A 190 4.06 -6.08 -14.46
CA LEU A 190 4.14 -5.39 -15.74
C LEU A 190 3.21 -4.19 -15.76
N GLY A 191 3.77 -3.03 -16.13
CA GLY A 191 3.06 -1.75 -16.14
C GLY A 191 2.77 -1.18 -14.76
N GLU A 192 3.28 -1.78 -13.68
CA GLU A 192 3.12 -1.28 -12.32
C GLU A 192 4.37 -0.53 -11.84
N PRO A 193 4.21 0.42 -10.91
CA PRO A 193 5.34 0.96 -10.15
C PRO A 193 6.09 -0.15 -9.40
N PRO A 194 7.32 0.12 -8.92
CA PRO A 194 8.01 -0.81 -8.04
C PRO A 194 7.14 -1.13 -6.81
N GLN A 195 7.04 -2.42 -6.48
CA GLN A 195 6.37 -2.84 -5.25
C GLN A 195 7.02 -2.16 -4.04
N PRO A 196 6.22 -1.66 -3.07
CA PRO A 196 6.73 -1.05 -1.86
C PRO A 196 7.61 -2.01 -1.05
N THR A 197 8.23 -1.51 0.01
CA THR A 197 8.81 -2.38 1.03
C THR A 197 7.69 -3.12 1.78
N GLN A 198 8.02 -4.25 2.41
CA GLN A 198 7.06 -4.95 3.28
C GLN A 198 6.48 -4.02 4.36
N GLU A 199 7.34 -3.20 4.97
CA GLU A 199 6.95 -2.28 6.03
C GLU A 199 5.98 -1.19 5.52
N GLN A 200 6.26 -0.62 4.34
CA GLN A 200 5.41 0.40 3.74
C GLN A 200 4.07 -0.18 3.27
N PHE A 201 4.06 -1.37 2.67
CA PHE A 201 2.84 -2.08 2.32
C PHE A 201 1.93 -2.26 3.53
N GLU A 202 2.48 -2.74 4.65
CA GLU A 202 1.72 -2.90 5.91
C GLU A 202 1.18 -1.56 6.44
N ASN A 203 1.95 -0.47 6.34
CA ASN A 203 1.51 0.86 6.76
C ASN A 203 0.29 1.33 5.95
N GLU A 204 0.36 1.23 4.63
CA GLU A 204 -0.71 1.65 3.73
C GLU A 204 -1.94 0.77 3.91
N LEU A 205 -1.75 -0.53 4.03
CA LEU A 205 -2.79 -1.51 4.31
C LEU A 205 -3.53 -1.22 5.62
N ALA A 206 -2.81 -0.91 6.71
CA ALA A 206 -3.43 -0.62 8.00
C ALA A 206 -4.24 0.69 7.98
N LEU A 207 -3.78 1.72 7.26
CA LEU A 207 -4.56 2.95 7.11
C LEU A 207 -5.78 2.77 6.20
N ALA A 208 -5.64 2.03 5.10
CA ALA A 208 -6.78 1.71 4.23
C ALA A 208 -7.82 0.88 4.97
N TRP A 209 -7.38 -0.06 5.81
CA TRP A 209 -8.25 -0.79 6.74
C TRP A 209 -8.95 0.18 7.70
N ASP A 210 -8.21 0.99 8.44
CA ASP A 210 -8.80 1.86 9.47
C ASP A 210 -9.72 2.96 8.90
N ALA A 211 -9.51 3.37 7.65
CA ALA A 211 -10.35 4.37 6.98
C ALA A 211 -11.77 3.89 6.65
N SER A 212 -12.02 2.58 6.63
CA SER A 212 -13.37 2.05 6.37
C SER A 212 -14.13 1.80 7.67
N ASP A 213 -15.44 2.03 7.64
CA ASP A 213 -16.36 1.77 8.75
C ASP A 213 -16.31 0.28 9.16
N PRO A 214 -15.96 -0.05 10.42
CA PRO A 214 -15.86 -1.44 10.89
C PRO A 214 -17.20 -2.18 10.93
N GLU A 215 -18.33 -1.46 10.98
CA GLU A 215 -19.68 -2.07 10.99
C GLU A 215 -20.18 -2.42 9.58
N ARG A 216 -19.46 -1.97 8.54
CA ARG A 216 -19.80 -2.25 7.14
C ARG A 216 -18.95 -3.40 6.61
N GLU A 217 -19.52 -4.12 5.66
CA GLU A 217 -18.81 -5.17 4.94
C GLU A 217 -17.67 -4.57 4.11
N LEU A 218 -16.53 -5.25 4.10
CA LEU A 218 -15.33 -4.82 3.40
C LEU A 218 -15.00 -5.79 2.27
N TRP A 219 -15.06 -5.30 1.03
CA TRP A 219 -14.67 -6.08 -0.13
C TRP A 219 -13.15 -6.12 -0.30
N ILE A 220 -12.62 -7.28 -0.67
CA ILE A 220 -11.18 -7.51 -0.80
C ILE A 220 -10.89 -8.54 -1.89
N GLU A 221 -9.78 -8.45 -2.61
CA GLU A 221 -9.39 -9.52 -3.54
C GLU A 221 -9.03 -10.81 -2.82
N ASP A 222 -9.30 -11.93 -3.48
CA ASP A 222 -8.83 -13.26 -3.10
C ASP A 222 -7.36 -13.49 -3.46
N GLU A 223 -6.48 -12.65 -2.90
CA GLU A 223 -5.05 -12.83 -3.08
C GLU A 223 -4.50 -13.99 -2.24
N SER A 224 -3.44 -14.60 -2.77
CA SER A 224 -2.70 -15.59 -2.00
C SER A 224 -2.00 -14.93 -0.81
N ARG A 225 -1.43 -15.72 0.11
CA ARG A 225 -0.65 -15.17 1.23
C ARG A 225 0.47 -14.22 0.76
N ASN A 226 0.94 -14.37 -0.47
CA ASN A 226 1.92 -13.49 -1.09
C ASN A 226 1.32 -12.73 -2.29
N ILE A 227 1.64 -11.44 -2.38
CA ILE A 227 1.34 -10.60 -3.56
C ILE A 227 2.68 -10.13 -4.14
N GLY A 228 3.15 -10.83 -5.17
CA GLY A 228 4.53 -10.69 -5.63
C GLY A 228 5.51 -11.05 -4.52
N LYS A 229 6.36 -10.08 -4.12
CA LYS A 229 7.32 -10.26 -3.01
C LYS A 229 6.74 -9.95 -1.62
N LEU A 230 5.56 -9.34 -1.56
CA LEU A 230 4.94 -8.88 -0.31
C LEU A 230 4.20 -10.02 0.36
N LEU A 231 4.17 -10.02 1.69
CA LEU A 231 3.49 -11.00 2.51
C LEU A 231 2.28 -10.34 3.20
N LEU A 232 1.10 -10.93 3.06
CA LEU A 232 -0.07 -10.47 3.81
C LEU A 232 0.11 -10.75 5.31
N PRO A 233 -0.33 -9.83 6.20
CA PRO A 233 -0.39 -10.07 7.63
C PRO A 233 -1.16 -11.36 7.93
N ALA A 234 -0.60 -12.23 8.77
CA ALA A 234 -1.15 -13.57 9.00
C ALA A 234 -2.60 -13.54 9.52
N ARG A 235 -2.94 -12.53 10.33
CA ARG A 235 -4.29 -12.35 10.87
C ARG A 235 -5.29 -11.94 9.80
N LEU A 236 -4.94 -10.98 8.94
CA LEU A 236 -5.75 -10.62 7.78
C LEU A 236 -5.99 -11.83 6.87
N TYR A 237 -4.92 -12.56 6.53
CA TYR A 237 -5.04 -13.74 5.67
C TYR A 237 -5.94 -14.81 6.30
N ALA A 238 -5.84 -15.06 7.61
CA ALA A 238 -6.72 -15.99 8.30
C ALA A 238 -8.20 -15.55 8.24
N GLN A 239 -8.48 -14.25 8.37
CA GLN A 239 -9.83 -13.72 8.20
C GLN A 239 -10.33 -13.96 6.77
N MET A 240 -9.53 -13.64 5.75
CA MET A 240 -9.88 -13.88 4.34
C MET A 240 -10.23 -15.35 4.05
N GLN A 241 -9.49 -16.30 4.63
CA GLN A 241 -9.76 -17.73 4.46
C GLN A 241 -11.06 -18.20 5.14
N ALA A 242 -11.49 -17.52 6.21
CA ALA A 242 -12.71 -17.84 6.93
C ALA A 242 -13.96 -17.16 6.34
N SER A 243 -13.76 -16.14 5.52
CA SER A 243 -14.81 -15.29 4.94
C SER A 243 -15.55 -15.94 3.78
N LEU A 244 -16.68 -15.30 3.45
CA LEU A 244 -17.51 -15.69 2.32
C LEU A 244 -16.84 -15.27 1.01
N VAL A 245 -16.77 -16.19 0.06
CA VAL A 245 -16.11 -15.97 -1.23
C VAL A 245 -17.15 -15.75 -2.33
N HIS A 246 -17.03 -14.63 -3.01
CA HIS A 246 -17.80 -14.21 -4.17
C HIS A 246 -17.02 -14.56 -5.44
N VAL A 247 -17.52 -15.52 -6.21
CA VAL A 247 -16.84 -16.00 -7.42
C VAL A 247 -17.36 -15.27 -8.65
N LEU A 248 -16.47 -14.52 -9.31
CA LEU A 248 -16.71 -13.93 -10.62
C LEU A 248 -16.54 -14.98 -11.70
N GLU A 249 -17.61 -15.25 -12.44
CA GLU A 249 -17.56 -16.02 -13.67
C GLU A 249 -17.52 -15.09 -14.87
N VAL A 250 -16.50 -15.28 -15.70
CA VAL A 250 -16.29 -14.51 -16.93
C VAL A 250 -15.93 -15.47 -18.07
N PRO A 251 -16.63 -15.40 -19.21
CA PRO A 251 -16.33 -16.22 -20.37
C PRO A 251 -14.87 -16.11 -20.80
N ARG A 252 -14.28 -17.22 -21.21
CA ARG A 252 -12.85 -17.27 -21.56
C ARG A 252 -12.44 -16.25 -22.62
N ALA A 253 -13.27 -16.03 -23.64
CA ALA A 253 -13.01 -15.04 -24.69
C ALA A 253 -12.90 -13.61 -24.12
N GLU A 254 -13.76 -13.24 -23.18
CA GLU A 254 -13.71 -11.94 -22.50
C GLU A 254 -12.45 -11.82 -21.63
N ARG A 255 -12.08 -12.90 -20.93
CA ARG A 255 -10.84 -12.92 -20.13
C ARG A 255 -9.60 -12.70 -20.98
N VAL A 256 -9.53 -13.31 -22.16
CA VAL A 256 -8.44 -13.09 -23.13
C VAL A 256 -8.44 -11.63 -23.59
N ALA A 257 -9.59 -11.07 -23.96
CA ALA A 257 -9.70 -9.68 -24.38
C ALA A 257 -9.22 -8.71 -23.27
N GLN A 258 -9.62 -8.95 -22.02
CA GLN A 258 -9.18 -8.15 -20.87
C GLN A 258 -7.66 -8.24 -20.66
N LEU A 259 -7.07 -9.44 -20.76
CA LEU A 259 -5.63 -9.62 -20.59
C LEU A 259 -4.83 -8.99 -21.74
N VAL A 260 -5.32 -9.08 -22.97
CA VAL A 260 -4.73 -8.37 -24.12
C VAL A 260 -4.81 -6.86 -23.92
N ALA A 261 -5.93 -6.33 -23.43
CA ALA A 261 -6.04 -4.91 -23.11
C ALA A 261 -5.10 -4.49 -21.95
N THR A 262 -4.89 -5.37 -20.97
CA THR A 262 -4.04 -5.08 -19.80
C THR A 262 -2.55 -5.12 -20.12
N TYR A 263 -2.12 -6.07 -20.95
CA TYR A 263 -0.71 -6.34 -21.22
C TYR A 263 -0.26 -6.00 -22.65
N GLY A 264 -1.17 -5.55 -23.52
CA GLY A 264 -0.91 -5.32 -24.94
C GLY A 264 0.19 -4.30 -25.21
N ASP A 265 0.30 -3.28 -24.36
CA ASP A 265 1.32 -2.23 -24.45
C ASP A 265 2.60 -2.54 -23.65
N ALA A 266 2.67 -3.71 -23.00
CA ALA A 266 3.85 -4.10 -22.24
C ALA A 266 5.03 -4.44 -23.16
N ASP A 267 6.24 -4.21 -22.65
CA ASP A 267 7.47 -4.59 -23.34
C ASP A 267 7.50 -6.10 -23.66
N ARG A 268 7.87 -6.44 -24.90
CA ARG A 268 7.82 -7.84 -25.38
C ARG A 268 8.87 -8.71 -24.70
N GLU A 269 10.05 -8.19 -24.38
CA GLU A 269 11.08 -8.96 -23.68
C GLU A 269 10.66 -9.22 -22.24
N ALA A 270 10.05 -8.23 -21.59
CA ALA A 270 9.48 -8.37 -20.25
C ALA A 270 8.35 -9.42 -20.22
N LEU A 271 7.46 -9.41 -21.22
CA LEU A 271 6.43 -10.45 -21.40
C LEU A 271 7.08 -11.84 -21.59
N ALA A 272 8.06 -11.96 -22.48
CA ALA A 272 8.77 -13.22 -22.71
C ALA A 272 9.42 -13.76 -21.43
N ALA A 273 10.03 -12.90 -20.63
CA ALA A 273 10.61 -13.26 -19.34
C ALA A 273 9.54 -13.75 -18.33
N CYS A 274 8.30 -13.23 -18.38
CA CYS A 274 7.19 -13.74 -17.58
C CYS A 274 6.79 -15.16 -18.01
N PHE A 275 6.66 -15.42 -19.32
CA PHE A 275 6.38 -16.75 -19.85
C PHE A 275 7.45 -17.77 -19.42
N GLN A 276 8.74 -17.40 -19.52
CA GLN A 276 9.85 -18.25 -19.09
C GLN A 276 9.81 -18.55 -17.57
N ARG A 277 9.45 -17.57 -16.73
CA ARG A 277 9.34 -17.75 -15.27
C ARG A 277 8.29 -18.79 -14.86
N ILE A 278 7.26 -19.01 -15.68
CA ILE A 278 6.24 -20.02 -15.42
C ILE A 278 6.52 -21.36 -16.12
N GLU A 279 7.61 -21.51 -16.87
CA GLU A 279 7.90 -22.70 -17.69
C GLU A 279 7.81 -24.01 -16.91
N LYS A 280 8.43 -24.06 -15.72
CA LYS A 280 8.42 -25.27 -14.87
C LYS A 280 7.01 -25.74 -14.51
N ARG A 281 6.04 -24.82 -14.46
CA ARG A 281 4.65 -25.08 -14.05
C ARG A 281 3.70 -25.19 -15.24
N CYS A 282 3.91 -24.38 -16.28
CA CYS A 282 3.13 -24.38 -17.51
C CYS A 282 3.52 -25.55 -18.44
N GLY A 283 4.77 -25.99 -18.39
CA GLY A 283 5.36 -26.99 -19.27
C GLY A 283 6.16 -26.35 -20.41
N ARG A 284 7.29 -26.97 -20.77
CA ARG A 284 8.24 -26.45 -21.77
C ARG A 284 7.61 -26.23 -23.15
N GLU A 285 6.85 -27.20 -23.65
CA GLU A 285 6.21 -27.12 -24.97
C GLU A 285 5.20 -25.96 -25.06
N ARG A 286 4.33 -25.82 -24.05
CA ARG A 286 3.34 -24.74 -23.99
C ARG A 286 4.01 -23.38 -23.89
N THR A 287 5.05 -23.28 -23.08
CA THR A 287 5.82 -22.04 -22.92
C THR A 287 6.48 -21.63 -24.23
N GLN A 288 7.11 -22.58 -24.93
CA GLN A 288 7.74 -22.32 -26.23
C GLN A 288 6.72 -21.84 -27.27
N ARG A 289 5.55 -22.48 -27.35
CA ARG A 289 4.47 -22.06 -28.25
C ARG A 289 3.93 -20.67 -27.92
N ALA A 290 3.76 -20.35 -26.64
CA ALA A 290 3.34 -19.00 -26.22
C ALA A 290 4.38 -17.94 -26.61
N LEU A 291 5.67 -18.24 -26.47
CA LEU A 291 6.77 -17.37 -26.89
C LEU A 291 6.79 -17.18 -28.42
N GLU A 292 6.49 -18.22 -29.20
CA GLU A 292 6.39 -18.12 -30.66
C GLU A 292 5.22 -17.21 -31.10
N HIS A 293 4.05 -17.36 -30.47
CA HIS A 293 2.91 -16.46 -30.70
C HIS A 293 3.28 -15.01 -30.32
N LEU A 294 3.93 -14.80 -29.18
CA LEU A 294 4.39 -13.48 -28.75
C LEU A 294 5.37 -12.86 -29.78
N ALA A 295 6.30 -13.66 -30.32
CA ALA A 295 7.24 -13.20 -31.35
C ALA A 295 6.53 -12.75 -32.64
N ARG A 296 5.42 -13.40 -33.01
CA ARG A 296 4.57 -13.02 -34.16
C ARG A 296 3.61 -11.86 -33.86
N GLY A 297 3.55 -11.38 -32.62
CA GLY A 297 2.61 -10.34 -32.20
C GLY A 297 1.20 -10.86 -31.90
N GLU A 298 1.03 -12.17 -31.78
CA GLU A 298 -0.25 -12.85 -31.55
C GLU A 298 -0.53 -13.01 -30.05
N LEU A 299 -0.60 -11.90 -29.30
CA LEU A 299 -0.70 -11.94 -27.83
C LEU A 299 -1.92 -12.73 -27.33
N ALA A 300 -3.08 -12.60 -28.00
CA ALA A 300 -4.28 -13.35 -27.64
C ALA A 300 -4.03 -14.88 -27.64
N ALA A 301 -3.32 -15.39 -28.65
CA ALA A 301 -2.99 -16.81 -28.75
C ALA A 301 -1.98 -17.24 -27.67
N ALA A 302 -1.02 -16.37 -27.32
CA ALA A 302 -0.09 -16.63 -26.22
C ALA A 302 -0.81 -16.69 -24.85
N VAL A 303 -1.76 -15.76 -24.62
CA VAL A 303 -2.59 -15.71 -23.40
C VAL A 303 -3.44 -16.97 -23.27
N GLU A 304 -4.09 -17.40 -24.35
CA GLU A 304 -4.92 -18.61 -24.38
C GLU A 304 -4.16 -19.84 -23.85
N ILE A 305 -2.91 -20.03 -24.29
CA ILE A 305 -2.08 -21.17 -23.86
C ILE A 305 -1.81 -21.14 -22.35
N VAL A 306 -1.58 -19.96 -21.79
CA VAL A 306 -1.22 -19.82 -20.38
C VAL A 306 -2.44 -19.80 -19.46
N LEU A 307 -3.61 -19.40 -19.96
CA LEU A 307 -4.86 -19.52 -19.21
C LEU A 307 -5.16 -20.98 -18.83
N ASP A 308 -4.82 -21.96 -19.67
CA ASP A 308 -4.98 -23.38 -19.31
C ASP A 308 -4.22 -23.77 -18.04
N TYR A 309 -3.08 -23.13 -17.77
CA TYR A 309 -2.30 -23.36 -16.55
C TYR A 309 -2.95 -22.67 -15.35
N TYR A 310 -3.37 -21.41 -15.51
CA TYR A 310 -4.02 -20.64 -14.45
C TYR A 310 -5.38 -21.22 -14.05
N ASP A 311 -6.19 -21.66 -15.01
CA ASP A 311 -7.52 -22.22 -14.74
C ASP A 311 -7.44 -23.55 -13.97
N LYS A 312 -6.42 -24.37 -14.23
CA LYS A 312 -6.16 -25.61 -13.46
C LYS A 312 -5.78 -25.32 -12.01
N THR A 313 -4.93 -24.31 -11.79
CA THR A 313 -4.51 -23.92 -10.44
C THR A 313 -5.66 -23.26 -9.68
N TYR A 314 -6.46 -22.46 -10.39
CA TYR A 314 -7.66 -21.84 -9.86
C TYR A 314 -8.67 -22.87 -9.36
N ALA A 315 -9.06 -23.85 -10.18
CA ALA A 315 -10.05 -24.87 -9.81
C ALA A 315 -9.70 -25.62 -8.52
N HIS A 316 -8.41 -25.90 -8.29
CA HIS A 316 -7.95 -26.52 -7.04
C HIS A 316 -8.12 -25.59 -5.83
N SER A 317 -7.83 -24.29 -6.00
CA SER A 317 -7.95 -23.31 -4.93
C SER A 317 -9.41 -23.03 -4.54
N THR A 318 -10.34 -22.99 -5.50
CA THR A 318 -11.76 -22.69 -5.26
C THR A 318 -12.49 -23.86 -4.60
N ALA A 319 -12.07 -25.10 -4.86
CA ALA A 319 -12.66 -26.31 -4.27
C ALA A 319 -12.51 -26.40 -2.74
N GLN A 320 -11.59 -25.62 -2.15
CA GLN A 320 -11.29 -25.62 -0.72
C GLN A 320 -11.98 -24.47 0.03
N LYS A 321 -12.75 -23.62 -0.66
CA LYS A 321 -13.29 -22.36 -0.12
C LYS A 321 -14.80 -22.42 0.13
N ARG A 322 -15.27 -21.59 1.08
CA ARG A 322 -16.69 -21.39 1.37
C ARG A 322 -17.27 -20.37 0.37
N CYS A 323 -17.63 -20.86 -0.80
CA CYS A 323 -18.10 -20.01 -1.90
C CYS A 323 -19.62 -19.78 -1.84
N GLN A 324 -20.06 -18.56 -2.14
CA GLN A 324 -21.41 -18.34 -2.64
C GLN A 324 -21.52 -18.88 -4.07
N ALA A 325 -22.76 -19.11 -4.52
CA ALA A 325 -23.03 -19.43 -5.91
C ALA A 325 -22.36 -18.38 -6.83
N PRO A 326 -21.70 -18.82 -7.91
CA PRO A 326 -21.09 -17.88 -8.85
C PRO A 326 -22.14 -16.93 -9.43
N PHE A 327 -21.73 -15.70 -9.73
CA PHE A 327 -22.57 -14.76 -10.46
C PHE A 327 -21.80 -14.15 -11.63
N LEU A 328 -22.53 -13.87 -12.71
CA LEU A 328 -21.97 -13.28 -13.92
C LEU A 328 -21.69 -11.80 -13.69
N CYS A 329 -20.47 -11.38 -13.98
CA CYS A 329 -20.12 -9.96 -14.01
C CYS A 329 -20.65 -9.36 -15.31
N GLY A 330 -21.67 -8.48 -15.25
CA GLY A 330 -22.08 -7.67 -16.41
C GLY A 330 -23.34 -8.11 -17.18
N GLY A 331 -24.30 -8.80 -16.57
CA GLY A 331 -25.67 -8.92 -17.09
C GLY A 331 -26.64 -8.08 -16.26
N GLU A 332 -27.56 -7.34 -16.90
CA GLU A 332 -28.69 -6.73 -16.21
C GLU A 332 -29.36 -7.78 -15.31
N ARG A 333 -29.37 -7.57 -14.00
CA ARG A 333 -30.08 -8.47 -13.08
C ARG A 333 -31.55 -8.49 -13.49
N SER A 334 -32.08 -9.67 -13.81
CA SER A 334 -33.52 -9.80 -14.01
C SER A 334 -34.22 -9.52 -12.67
N ALA A 335 -35.41 -8.91 -12.72
CA ALA A 335 -36.15 -8.54 -11.52
C ALA A 335 -36.43 -9.72 -10.57
N ALA A 336 -36.40 -10.96 -11.07
CA ALA A 336 -36.61 -12.19 -10.30
C ALA A 336 -35.43 -12.63 -9.43
N GLU A 337 -34.24 -12.02 -9.56
CA GLU A 337 -33.06 -12.32 -8.73
C GLU A 337 -32.90 -11.37 -7.56
N ARG A 338 -33.62 -10.24 -7.54
CA ARG A 338 -33.60 -9.29 -6.41
C ARG A 338 -34.38 -9.77 -5.18
N ASP A 339 -35.37 -10.64 -5.37
CA ASP A 339 -36.22 -11.14 -4.28
C ASP A 339 -35.63 -12.33 -3.52
N ARG A 340 -34.49 -12.91 -3.96
CA ARG A 340 -33.88 -14.07 -3.29
C ARG A 340 -32.84 -13.74 -2.23
N ASP A 341 -32.45 -12.47 -2.10
CA ASP A 341 -31.54 -11.98 -1.05
C ASP A 341 -32.31 -11.31 0.12
N ALA A 342 -33.64 -11.40 0.13
CA ALA A 342 -34.51 -10.77 1.13
C ALA A 342 -35.15 -11.74 2.14
N ASP A 343 -34.77 -13.02 2.14
CA ASP A 343 -35.25 -14.05 3.09
C ASP A 343 -34.14 -14.61 3.98
#